data_AF-A0A1V5C7F7-F1
#
_entry.id   AF-A0A1V5C7F7-F1
#
_cell.length_a   1.000
_cell.length_b   1.000
_cell.length_c   1.000
_cell.angle_alpha   90.00
_cell.angle_beta   90.00
_cell.angle_gamma   90.00
#
_symmetry.space_group_name_H-M   'P 1'
#
loop_
_entity.id
_entity.type
_entity.pdbx_description
1 polymer ?
#
loop_
_entity_poly.entity_id
_entity_poly.type
_entity_poly.pdbx_seq_one_letter_code
_entity_poly.pdbx_strand_id
1 'polypeptide(L)'
;MASVGIITHLEKEITGIEKIIRNRLKLKRQFTGLLTIPGIGDIIAMTIMLEVGDISRFPTVQDYSSYCRCVKSTRTSNGKVTGYGNRENGNKYLSWAYIETAQFAKRYHEAARSFYERKMAKMNKIVAIKALSHKLARASYFVMRDGVGYNEARLFYK
;
A
#
# COMPACT_ATOMS: atom_id res chain seq x y z
N MET A 1 20.76 -8.01 27.73
CA MET A 1 19.68 -8.98 28.00
C MET A 1 18.32 -8.31 28.28
N ALA A 2 18.23 -7.17 28.97
CA ALA A 2 16.97 -6.45 29.18
C ALA A 2 16.20 -6.09 27.89
N SER A 3 16.90 -5.72 26.81
CA SER A 3 16.28 -5.35 25.54
C SER A 3 15.60 -6.52 24.81
N VAL A 4 16.11 -7.75 24.97
CA VAL A 4 15.53 -8.94 24.33
C VAL A 4 14.22 -9.34 25.01
N GLY A 5 14.16 -9.25 26.35
CA GLY A 5 12.92 -9.50 27.10
C GLY A 5 11.80 -8.52 26.77
N ILE A 6 12.12 -7.26 26.47
CA ILE A 6 11.13 -6.27 26.03
C ILE A 6 10.63 -6.59 24.62
N ILE A 7 11.54 -6.94 23.69
CA ILE A 7 11.16 -7.30 22.32
C ILE A 7 10.21 -8.50 22.31
N THR A 8 10.55 -9.58 23.03
CA THR A 8 9.71 -10.79 23.08
C THR A 8 8.35 -10.53 23.72
N HIS A 9 8.29 -9.65 24.74
CA HIS A 9 7.03 -9.23 25.33
C HIS A 9 6.14 -8.48 24.32
N LEU A 10 6.71 -7.49 23.62
CA LEU A 10 5.97 -6.73 22.60
C LEU A 10 5.52 -7.61 21.44
N GLU A 11 6.33 -8.58 21.00
CA GLU A 11 5.94 -9.56 19.97
C GLU A 11 4.73 -10.38 20.41
N LYS A 12 4.68 -10.78 21.69
CA LYS A 12 3.53 -11.51 22.26
C LYS A 12 2.26 -10.65 22.27
N GLU A 13 2.37 -9.39 22.69
CA GLU A 13 1.24 -8.45 22.68
C GLU A 13 0.72 -8.19 21.27
N ILE A 14 1.62 -7.95 20.30
CA ILE A 14 1.27 -7.78 18.88
C ILE A 14 0.51 -9.01 18.38
N THR A 15 1.03 -10.20 18.63
CA THR A 15 0.39 -11.46 18.21
C THR A 15 -1.00 -11.63 18.84
N GLY A 16 -1.15 -11.26 20.12
CA GLY A 16 -2.44 -11.26 20.82
C GLY A 16 -3.46 -10.35 20.15
N ILE A 17 -3.06 -9.11 19.83
CA ILE A 17 -3.91 -8.12 19.16
C ILE A 17 -4.27 -8.58 17.74
N GLU A 18 -3.31 -9.08 16.97
CA GLU A 18 -3.56 -9.59 15.62
C GLU A 18 -4.58 -10.74 15.62
N LYS A 19 -4.50 -11.64 16.61
CA LYS A 19 -5.47 -12.73 16.77
C LYS A 19 -6.88 -12.21 17.04
N ILE A 20 -7.01 -11.19 17.89
CA ILE A 20 -8.31 -10.55 18.17
C ILE A 20 -8.87 -9.92 16.88
N ILE A 21 -8.04 -9.21 16.13
CA ILE A 21 -8.42 -8.57 14.85
C ILE A 21 -8.91 -9.62 13.86
N ARG A 22 -8.14 -10.70 13.64
CA ARG A 22 -8.49 -11.80 12.72
C ARG A 22 -9.78 -12.54 13.09
N ASN A 23 -10.12 -12.57 14.37
CA ASN A 23 -11.35 -13.17 14.86
C ASN A 23 -12.56 -12.27 14.64
N ARG A 24 -12.41 -10.96 14.86
CA ARG A 24 -13.50 -9.98 14.72
C ARG A 24 -13.76 -9.53 13.29
N LEU A 25 -12.71 -9.45 12.47
CA LEU A 25 -12.78 -8.97 11.11
C LEU A 25 -12.52 -10.11 10.13
N LYS A 26 -13.42 -10.23 9.14
CA LYS A 26 -13.24 -11.10 7.99
C LYS A 26 -13.17 -10.26 6.74
N LEU A 27 -12.21 -10.56 5.88
CA LEU A 27 -12.09 -9.94 4.57
C LEU A 27 -13.34 -10.26 3.75
N LYS A 28 -14.01 -9.21 3.27
CA LYS A 28 -15.09 -9.36 2.29
C LYS A 28 -14.51 -9.98 1.02
N ARG A 29 -15.33 -10.76 0.30
CA ARG A 29 -14.92 -11.47 -0.93
C ARG A 29 -14.22 -10.57 -1.95
N GLN A 30 -14.69 -9.32 -2.10
CA GLN A 30 -14.10 -8.35 -3.01
C GLN A 30 -12.64 -7.98 -2.69
N PHE A 31 -12.22 -8.14 -1.43
CA PHE A 31 -10.89 -7.77 -0.95
C PHE A 31 -9.97 -8.98 -0.79
N THR A 32 -10.47 -10.22 -0.91
CA THR A 32 -9.61 -11.42 -0.73
C THR A 32 -8.52 -11.51 -1.80
N GLY A 33 -8.78 -10.98 -2.99
CA GLY A 33 -7.77 -10.89 -4.06
C GLY A 33 -6.55 -10.06 -3.66
N LEU A 34 -6.68 -9.12 -2.71
CA LEU A 34 -5.55 -8.30 -2.25
C LEU A 34 -4.41 -9.15 -1.66
N LEU A 35 -4.73 -10.27 -1.02
CA LEU A 35 -3.73 -11.18 -0.45
C LEU A 35 -2.85 -11.86 -1.52
N THR A 36 -3.25 -11.81 -2.79
CA THR A 36 -2.42 -12.30 -3.90
C THR A 36 -1.35 -11.31 -4.34
N ILE A 37 -1.45 -10.05 -3.90
CA ILE A 37 -0.46 -9.01 -4.22
C ILE A 37 0.74 -9.16 -3.29
N PRO A 38 1.98 -9.19 -3.82
CA PRO A 38 3.16 -9.33 -2.99
C PRO A 38 3.29 -8.17 -2.00
N GLY A 39 3.51 -8.53 -0.73
CA GLY A 39 3.66 -7.60 0.38
C GLY A 39 2.36 -7.22 1.09
N ILE A 40 1.19 -7.65 0.61
CA ILE A 40 -0.08 -7.46 1.32
C ILE A 40 -0.35 -8.67 2.23
N GLY A 41 -0.22 -8.47 3.53
CA GLY A 41 -0.70 -9.42 4.56
C GLY A 41 -2.11 -9.09 5.05
N ASP A 42 -2.66 -9.93 5.93
CA ASP A 42 -4.04 -9.80 6.41
C ASP A 42 -4.35 -8.44 7.05
N ILE A 43 -3.45 -7.92 7.88
CA ILE A 43 -3.65 -6.62 8.55
C ILE A 43 -3.68 -5.48 7.53
N ILE A 44 -2.80 -5.51 6.54
CA ILE A 44 -2.77 -4.53 5.44
C ILE A 44 -4.05 -4.66 4.59
N ALA A 45 -4.44 -5.87 4.22
CA ALA A 45 -5.66 -6.12 3.45
C ALA A 45 -6.92 -5.64 4.20
N MET A 46 -7.02 -5.90 5.50
CA MET A 46 -8.10 -5.40 6.34
C MET A 46 -8.09 -3.88 6.47
N THR A 47 -6.90 -3.27 6.59
CA THR A 47 -6.74 -1.81 6.60
C THR A 47 -7.25 -1.23 5.29
N ILE A 48 -6.84 -1.79 4.15
CA ILE A 48 -7.33 -1.35 2.82
C ILE A 48 -8.86 -1.51 2.75
N MET A 49 -9.41 -2.64 3.18
CA MET A 49 -10.85 -2.88 3.17
C MET A 49 -11.63 -1.82 3.98
N LEU A 50 -11.17 -1.50 5.19
CA LEU A 50 -11.84 -0.55 6.07
C LEU A 50 -11.75 0.89 5.56
N GLU A 51 -10.59 1.29 5.04
CA GLU A 51 -10.33 2.66 4.59
C GLU A 51 -10.90 2.97 3.20
N VAL A 52 -10.98 1.95 2.33
CA VAL A 52 -11.56 2.08 0.99
C VAL A 52 -13.09 2.06 1.07
N GLY A 53 -13.65 1.09 1.80
CA GLY A 53 -15.09 0.85 1.82
C GLY A 53 -15.58 0.27 0.49
N ASP A 54 -16.33 1.06 -0.27
CA ASP A 54 -16.73 0.68 -1.63
C ASP A 54 -15.70 1.22 -2.65
N ILE A 55 -15.15 0.35 -3.50
CA ILE A 55 -14.21 0.74 -4.55
C ILE A 55 -14.86 1.59 -5.65
N SER A 56 -16.18 1.49 -5.84
CA SER A 56 -16.93 2.21 -6.88
C SER A 56 -16.87 3.73 -6.72
N ARG A 57 -16.61 4.22 -5.49
CA ARG A 57 -16.41 5.64 -5.20
C ARG A 57 -15.21 6.27 -5.91
N PHE A 58 -14.32 5.45 -6.48
CA PHE A 58 -13.14 5.88 -7.23
C PHE A 58 -13.34 5.53 -8.71
N PRO A 59 -13.86 6.48 -9.52
CA PRO A 59 -14.14 6.24 -10.94
C PRO A 59 -12.89 5.84 -11.72
N THR A 60 -11.73 6.37 -11.32
CA THR A 60 -10.45 6.07 -11.96
C THR A 60 -9.40 5.55 -10.96
N VAL A 61 -8.42 4.83 -11.48
CA VAL A 61 -7.26 4.38 -10.71
C VAL A 61 -6.41 5.56 -10.20
N GLN A 62 -6.45 6.69 -10.90
CA GLN A 62 -5.77 7.93 -10.52
C GLN A 62 -6.41 8.53 -9.27
N ASP A 63 -7.74 8.54 -9.19
CA ASP A 63 -8.47 9.02 -8.00
C ASP A 63 -8.11 8.16 -6.78
N TYR A 64 -8.09 6.84 -6.97
CA TYR A 64 -7.67 5.91 -5.92
C TYR A 64 -6.22 6.15 -5.47
N SER A 65 -5.29 6.25 -6.42
CA SER A 65 -3.86 6.44 -6.14
C SER A 65 -3.58 7.79 -5.48
N SER A 66 -4.37 8.81 -5.84
CA SER A 66 -4.38 10.13 -5.22
C SER A 66 -4.86 10.07 -3.77
N TYR A 67 -5.99 9.40 -3.54
CA TYR A 67 -6.53 9.18 -2.20
C TYR A 67 -5.55 8.41 -1.30
N CYS A 68 -4.82 7.44 -1.84
CA CYS A 68 -3.78 6.68 -1.13
C CYS A 68 -2.47 7.46 -0.90
N ARG A 69 -2.38 8.73 -1.32
CA ARG A 69 -1.16 9.58 -1.27
C ARG A 69 0.06 8.95 -1.97
N CYS A 70 -0.18 8.09 -2.95
CA CYS A 70 0.85 7.37 -3.69
C CYS A 70 1.32 8.11 -4.95
N VAL A 71 0.64 9.20 -5.33
CA VAL A 71 1.02 10.08 -6.45
C VAL A 71 1.72 11.34 -5.95
N LYS A 72 2.42 12.02 -6.85
CA LYS A 72 2.88 13.39 -6.59
C LYS A 72 1.66 14.30 -6.53
N SER A 73 1.60 15.19 -5.54
CA SER A 73 0.58 16.22 -5.45
C SER A 73 1.20 17.60 -5.63
N THR A 74 0.40 18.46 -6.24
CA THR A 74 0.72 19.86 -6.48
C THR A 74 -0.43 20.69 -5.90
N ARG A 75 -0.11 21.75 -5.17
CA ARG A 75 -1.09 22.71 -4.69
C ARG A 75 -1.16 23.87 -5.69
N THR A 76 -2.35 24.17 -6.16
CA THR A 76 -2.60 25.25 -7.11
C THR A 76 -3.60 26.24 -6.51
N SER A 77 -3.38 27.53 -6.74
CA SER A 77 -4.32 28.60 -6.39
C SER A 77 -4.32 29.62 -7.53
N ASN A 78 -5.51 30.05 -7.96
CA ASN A 78 -5.69 30.98 -9.07
C ASN A 78 -4.87 30.61 -10.32
N GLY A 79 -4.87 29.32 -10.69
CA GLY A 79 -4.12 28.79 -11.84
C GLY A 79 -2.59 28.69 -11.67
N LYS A 80 -2.03 29.14 -10.54
CA LYS A 80 -0.60 29.08 -10.26
C LYS A 80 -0.26 27.98 -9.26
N VAL A 81 0.87 27.31 -9.44
CA VAL A 81 1.40 26.34 -8.47
C VAL A 81 1.90 27.09 -7.23
N THR A 82 1.28 26.85 -6.08
CA THR A 82 1.59 27.49 -4.79
C THR A 82 2.30 26.55 -3.80
N GLY A 83 2.58 25.32 -4.21
CA GLY A 83 3.35 24.38 -3.40
C GLY A 83 3.28 22.93 -3.87
N TYR A 84 3.99 22.07 -3.16
CA TYR A 84 4.05 20.63 -3.41
C TYR A 84 3.80 19.85 -2.12
N GLY A 85 3.29 18.62 -2.27
CA GLY A 85 3.10 17.70 -1.15
C GLY A 85 1.65 17.53 -0.71
N ASN A 86 1.37 16.38 -0.09
CA ASN A 86 0.02 15.92 0.25
C ASN A 86 -0.11 15.56 1.74
N ARG A 87 0.51 16.35 2.63
CA ARG A 87 0.53 16.02 4.07
C ARG A 87 -0.87 15.97 4.67
N GLU A 88 -1.77 16.82 4.19
CA GLU A 88 -3.12 16.97 4.76
C GLU A 88 -4.20 16.26 3.95
N ASN A 89 -4.08 16.15 2.62
CA ASN A 89 -5.13 15.54 1.79
C ASN A 89 -4.89 14.06 1.48
N GLY A 90 -5.99 13.29 1.40
CA GLY A 90 -5.99 11.84 1.21
C GLY A 90 -5.84 11.07 2.52
N ASN A 91 -5.79 9.75 2.42
CA ASN A 91 -5.86 8.82 3.54
C ASN A 91 -4.48 8.44 4.06
N LYS A 92 -4.17 8.81 5.30
CA LYS A 92 -2.88 8.53 5.95
C LYS A 92 -2.66 7.04 6.23
N TYR A 93 -3.73 6.28 6.50
CA TYR A 93 -3.65 4.84 6.78
C TYR A 93 -3.35 4.06 5.50
N LEU A 94 -4.00 4.39 4.39
CA LEU A 94 -3.66 3.83 3.08
C LEU A 94 -2.25 4.21 2.64
N SER A 95 -1.83 5.46 2.90
CA SER A 95 -0.46 5.88 2.62
C SER A 95 0.57 5.05 3.38
N TRP A 96 0.32 4.77 4.66
CA TRP A 96 1.18 3.87 5.45
C TRP A 96 1.13 2.44 4.92
N ALA A 97 -0.08 1.89 4.71
CA ALA A 97 -0.30 0.52 4.25
C ALA A 97 0.46 0.22 2.94
N TYR A 98 0.42 1.13 1.96
CA TYR A 98 1.13 0.93 0.69
C TYR A 98 2.65 1.14 0.78
N ILE A 99 3.13 1.92 1.75
CA ILE A 99 4.57 2.01 2.02
C ILE A 99 5.06 0.70 2.63
N GLU A 100 4.36 0.15 3.63
CA GLU A 100 4.67 -1.16 4.21
C GLU A 100 4.61 -2.26 3.16
N THR A 101 3.54 -2.29 2.35
CA THR A 101 3.40 -3.25 1.24
C THR A 101 4.63 -3.20 0.33
N ALA A 102 5.10 -2.00 -0.04
CA ALA A 102 6.28 -1.86 -0.90
C ALA A 102 7.58 -2.30 -0.22
N GLN A 103 7.73 -2.10 1.10
CA GLN A 103 8.90 -2.58 1.84
C GLN A 103 8.95 -4.10 1.87
N PHE A 104 7.82 -4.74 2.19
CA PHE A 104 7.69 -6.20 2.16
C PHE A 104 7.88 -6.76 0.75
N ALA A 105 7.22 -6.18 -0.25
CA ALA A 105 7.35 -6.61 -1.64
C ALA A 105 8.81 -6.57 -2.12
N LYS A 106 9.52 -5.46 -1.89
CA LYS A 106 10.96 -5.36 -2.23
C LYS A 106 11.81 -6.43 -1.52
N ARG A 107 11.45 -6.79 -0.29
CA ARG A 107 12.22 -7.77 0.49
C ARG A 107 12.01 -9.20 -0.03
N TYR A 108 10.78 -9.56 -0.40
CA TYR A 108 10.41 -10.95 -0.65
C TYR A 108 9.98 -11.28 -2.09
N HIS A 109 9.93 -10.30 -2.99
CA HIS A 109 9.48 -10.49 -4.37
C HIS A 109 10.48 -9.91 -5.37
N GLU A 110 11.03 -10.77 -6.22
CA GLU A 110 12.16 -10.42 -7.10
C GLU A 110 11.81 -9.29 -8.07
N ALA A 111 10.70 -9.37 -8.81
CA ALA A 111 10.34 -8.30 -9.76
C ALA A 111 10.09 -6.94 -9.10
N ALA A 112 9.61 -6.94 -7.84
CA ALA A 112 9.39 -5.71 -7.08
C ALA A 112 10.72 -5.12 -6.61
N ARG A 113 11.66 -5.98 -6.19
CA ARG A 113 13.04 -5.61 -5.87
C ARG A 113 13.73 -5.02 -7.09
N SER A 114 13.73 -5.72 -8.23
CA SER A 114 14.38 -5.23 -9.45
C SER A 114 13.77 -3.90 -9.92
N PHE A 115 12.45 -3.72 -9.82
CA PHE A 115 11.83 -2.43 -10.13
C PHE A 115 12.31 -1.31 -9.20
N TYR A 116 12.34 -1.57 -7.88
CA TYR A 116 12.83 -0.62 -6.89
C TYR A 116 14.29 -0.25 -7.15
N GLU A 117 15.17 -1.22 -7.42
CA GLU A 117 16.59 -0.99 -7.71
C GLU A 117 16.80 -0.14 -8.96
N ARG A 118 16.04 -0.41 -10.05
CA ARG A 118 16.08 0.44 -11.24
C ARG A 118 15.66 1.89 -10.96
N LYS A 119 14.74 2.10 -10.02
CA LYS A 119 14.33 3.45 -9.60
C LYS A 119 15.36 4.10 -8.66
N MET A 120 15.95 3.33 -7.75
CA MET A 120 17.04 3.76 -6.87
C MET A 120 18.27 4.24 -7.66
N ALA A 121 18.58 3.59 -8.78
CA ALA A 121 19.69 4.00 -9.64
C ALA A 121 19.52 5.40 -10.24
N LYS A 122 18.30 5.95 -10.27
CA LYS A 122 17.97 7.25 -10.88
C LYS A 122 17.47 8.29 -9.88
N MET A 123 17.08 7.88 -8.67
CA MET A 123 16.33 8.70 -7.72
C MET A 123 16.63 8.29 -6.28
N ASN A 124 16.33 9.16 -5.31
CA ASN A 124 16.51 8.82 -3.89
C ASN A 124 15.59 7.70 -3.40
N LYS A 125 15.96 7.12 -2.24
CA LYS A 125 15.27 6.00 -1.56
C LYS A 125 13.77 6.23 -1.33
N ILE A 126 13.41 7.41 -0.89
CA ILE A 126 12.03 7.75 -0.56
C ILE A 126 11.17 7.81 -1.84
N VAL A 127 11.73 8.34 -2.92
CA VAL A 127 11.03 8.42 -4.21
C VAL A 127 10.92 7.03 -4.85
N ALA A 128 11.97 6.21 -4.77
CA ALA A 128 11.95 4.85 -5.30
C ALA A 128 10.90 3.97 -4.59
N ILE A 129 10.82 4.02 -3.25
CA ILE A 129 9.80 3.25 -2.51
C ILE A 129 8.39 3.76 -2.83
N LYS A 130 8.19 5.09 -2.91
CA LYS A 130 6.89 5.66 -3.31
C LYS A 130 6.47 5.24 -4.72
N ALA A 131 7.41 5.13 -5.66
CA ALA A 131 7.11 4.64 -7.01
C ALA A 131 6.63 3.18 -7.00
N LEU A 132 7.20 2.34 -6.13
CA LEU A 132 6.75 0.96 -5.95
C LEU A 132 5.38 0.91 -5.25
N SER A 133 5.18 1.68 -4.18
CA SER A 133 3.88 1.84 -3.52
C SER A 133 2.78 2.28 -4.48
N HIS A 134 3.07 3.22 -5.39
CA HIS A 134 2.13 3.65 -6.43
C HIS A 134 1.76 2.52 -7.39
N LYS A 135 2.74 1.70 -7.83
CA LYS A 135 2.44 0.52 -8.64
C LYS A 135 1.51 -0.43 -7.89
N LEU A 136 1.83 -0.76 -6.64
CA LEU A 136 1.05 -1.68 -5.83
C LEU A 136 -0.37 -1.15 -5.56
N ALA A 137 -0.53 0.15 -5.28
CA ALA A 137 -1.85 0.77 -5.14
C ALA A 137 -2.70 0.66 -6.40
N ARG A 138 -2.10 0.85 -7.58
CA ARG A 138 -2.80 0.65 -8.86
C ARG A 138 -3.21 -0.82 -9.05
N ALA A 139 -2.35 -1.77 -8.69
CA ALA A 139 -2.68 -3.19 -8.77
C ALA A 139 -3.87 -3.52 -7.85
N SER A 140 -3.84 -3.05 -6.60
CA SER A 140 -4.94 -3.23 -5.64
C SER A 140 -6.26 -2.68 -6.15
N TYR A 141 -6.26 -1.51 -6.81
CA TYR A 141 -7.47 -0.95 -7.41
C TYR A 141 -8.13 -1.91 -8.40
N PHE A 142 -7.36 -2.45 -9.35
CA PHE A 142 -7.90 -3.38 -10.35
C PHE A 142 -8.33 -4.71 -9.73
N VAL A 143 -7.57 -5.23 -8.76
CA VAL A 143 -7.93 -6.44 -8.02
C VAL A 143 -9.26 -6.27 -7.29
N MET A 144 -9.49 -5.15 -6.62
CA MET A 144 -10.74 -4.87 -5.90
C MET A 144 -11.92 -4.57 -6.84
N ARG A 145 -11.68 -3.83 -7.93
CA ARG A 145 -12.72 -3.42 -8.89
C ARG A 145 -13.19 -4.60 -9.74
N ASP A 146 -12.26 -5.36 -10.28
CA ASP A 146 -12.54 -6.43 -11.25
C ASP A 146 -12.72 -7.80 -10.57
N GLY A 147 -12.40 -7.91 -9.27
CA GLY A 147 -12.48 -9.17 -8.52
C GLY A 147 -11.52 -10.25 -9.00
N VAL A 148 -10.50 -9.88 -9.77
CA VAL A 148 -9.51 -10.79 -10.34
C VAL A 148 -8.27 -10.90 -9.45
N GLY A 149 -7.60 -12.05 -9.49
CA GLY A 149 -6.31 -12.23 -8.83
C GLY A 149 -5.21 -11.33 -9.40
N TYR A 150 -4.20 -11.04 -8.59
CA TYR A 150 -3.02 -10.30 -8.99
C TYR A 150 -2.31 -10.98 -10.19
N ASN A 151 -1.91 -10.17 -11.16
CA ASN A 151 -1.12 -10.59 -12.32
C ASN A 151 0.16 -9.76 -12.39
N GLU A 152 1.29 -10.42 -12.13
CA GLU A 152 2.61 -9.80 -12.11
C GLU A 152 3.01 -9.19 -13.46
N ALA A 153 2.73 -9.89 -14.56
CA ALA A 153 3.08 -9.44 -15.90
C ALA A 153 2.44 -8.09 -16.23
N ARG A 154 1.21 -7.85 -15.76
CA ARG A 154 0.53 -6.55 -15.95
C ARG A 154 1.13 -5.43 -15.11
N LEU A 155 1.74 -5.75 -13.96
CA LEU A 155 2.25 -4.73 -13.04
C LEU A 155 3.67 -4.27 -13.40
N PHE A 156 4.55 -5.21 -13.76
CA PHE A 156 5.97 -4.94 -14.00
C PHE A 156 6.37 -4.94 -15.48
N TYR A 157 5.40 -5.00 -16.40
CA TYR A 157 5.65 -4.80 -17.83
C TYR A 157 6.49 -3.54 -18.07
N LYS A 158 7.45 -3.65 -19.01
CA LYS A 158 8.40 -2.59 -19.38
C LYS A 158 7.75 -1.54 -20.27
#